data_AF-A0A1G5DA27-F1
#
_entry.id   AF-A0A1G5DA27-F1
#
_cell.length_a   1.000
_cell.length_b   1.000
_cell.length_c   1.000
_cell.angle_alpha   90.00
_cell.angle_beta   90.00
_cell.angle_gamma   90.00
#
_symmetry.space_group_name_H-M   'P 1'
#
loop_
_entity.id
_entity.type
_entity.pdbx_description
1 polymer ?
#
loop_
_entity_poly.entity_id
_entity_poly.type
_entity_poly.pdbx_seq_one_letter_code
_entity_poly.pdbx_strand_id
1 'polypeptide(L)'
;MEKLTADDAFELGNQFRDAAIALRDWRIDNRGSLSRSQWDELDEREITLLNTASSLYTGAIGLILRDSQASLARLQSSVENAKSTIKHIAKFKQALDLASALVLFAGAVTSGNAAGIPAAIVALEDAASAIVNSAGSESS
;
A
#
# COMPACT_ATOMS: atom_id res chain seq x y z
N MET A 1 29.06 6.34 -5.95
CA MET A 1 27.78 5.83 -6.49
C MET A 1 26.74 6.90 -6.26
N GLU A 2 26.09 7.34 -7.33
CA GLU A 2 24.97 8.26 -7.25
C GLU A 2 23.82 7.58 -6.47
N LYS A 3 23.19 8.30 -5.55
CA LYS A 3 22.06 7.76 -4.77
C LYS A 3 20.81 7.85 -5.64
N LEU A 4 20.00 6.79 -5.69
CA LEU A 4 18.69 6.84 -6.34
C LEU A 4 17.86 8.00 -5.78
N THR A 5 17.23 8.77 -6.65
CA THR A 5 16.19 9.73 -6.28
C THR A 5 14.87 9.01 -6.01
N ALA A 6 13.89 9.73 -5.45
CA ALA A 6 12.55 9.17 -5.26
C ALA A 6 11.89 8.77 -6.59
N ASP A 7 12.03 9.60 -7.62
CA ASP A 7 11.48 9.34 -8.94
C ASP A 7 12.17 8.15 -9.61
N ASP A 8 13.50 8.04 -9.49
CA ASP A 8 14.23 6.87 -10.00
C ASP A 8 13.77 5.58 -9.32
N ALA A 9 13.59 5.61 -7.99
CA ALA A 9 13.13 4.45 -7.24
C ALA A 9 11.69 4.07 -7.60
N PHE A 10 10.83 5.04 -7.85
CA PHE A 10 9.46 4.81 -8.27
C PHE A 10 9.39 4.19 -9.68
N GLU A 11 10.12 4.76 -10.62
CA GLU A 11 10.19 4.27 -12.00
C GLU A 11 10.80 2.87 -12.07
N LEU A 12 11.86 2.60 -11.31
CA LEU A 12 12.42 1.25 -11.21
C LEU A 12 11.39 0.27 -10.62
N GLY A 13 10.58 0.71 -9.64
CA GLY A 13 9.46 -0.08 -9.12
C GLY A 13 8.45 -0.48 -10.21
N ASN A 14 8.08 0.47 -11.09
CA ASN A 14 7.20 0.20 -12.23
C ASN A 14 7.80 -0.86 -13.16
N GLN A 15 9.07 -0.69 -13.54
CA GLN A 15 9.76 -1.61 -14.46
C GLN A 15 9.84 -3.04 -13.90
N PHE A 16 10.12 -3.20 -12.59
CA PHE A 16 10.13 -4.52 -11.96
C PHE A 16 8.74 -5.15 -11.90
N ARG A 17 7.69 -4.36 -11.68
CA ARG A 17 6.30 -4.84 -11.71
C ARG A 17 5.91 -5.29 -13.11
N ASP A 18 6.25 -4.51 -14.13
CA ASP A 18 5.94 -4.83 -15.53
C ASP A 18 6.69 -6.10 -15.97
N ALA A 19 7.94 -6.27 -15.55
CA ALA A 19 8.70 -7.50 -15.77
C ALA A 19 8.04 -8.72 -15.09
N ALA A 20 7.52 -8.56 -13.87
CA ALA A 20 6.80 -9.63 -13.18
C ALA A 20 5.51 -10.03 -13.92
N ILE A 21 4.76 -9.04 -14.42
CA ILE A 21 3.56 -9.26 -15.23
C ILE A 21 3.90 -9.99 -16.52
N ALA A 22 4.92 -9.53 -17.25
CA ALA A 22 5.37 -10.18 -18.48
C ALA A 22 5.83 -11.64 -18.24
N LEU A 23 6.51 -11.89 -17.11
CA LEU A 23 6.92 -13.24 -16.71
C LEU A 23 5.70 -14.13 -16.43
N ARG A 24 4.70 -13.62 -15.70
CA ARG A 24 3.45 -14.32 -15.43
C ARG A 24 2.74 -14.69 -16.72
N ASP A 25 2.56 -13.72 -17.61
CA ASP A 25 1.80 -13.88 -18.83
C ASP A 25 2.49 -14.91 -19.74
N TRP A 26 3.82 -14.82 -19.89
CA TRP A 26 4.60 -15.84 -20.58
C TRP A 26 4.44 -17.23 -19.95
N ARG A 27 4.51 -17.32 -18.61
CA ARG A 27 4.37 -18.58 -17.89
C ARG A 27 3.00 -19.20 -18.13
N ILE A 28 1.93 -18.41 -18.09
CA ILE A 28 0.55 -18.86 -18.40
C ILE A 28 0.46 -19.37 -19.85
N ASP A 29 0.96 -18.59 -20.82
CA ASP A 29 0.93 -18.96 -22.23
C ASP A 29 1.72 -20.25 -22.52
N ASN A 30 2.73 -20.55 -21.71
CA ASN A 30 3.61 -21.71 -21.84
C ASN A 30 3.26 -22.85 -20.86
N ARG A 31 2.09 -22.83 -20.21
CA ARG A 31 1.68 -23.83 -19.20
C ARG A 31 1.86 -25.27 -19.68
N GLY A 32 1.49 -25.56 -20.92
CA GLY A 32 1.56 -26.91 -21.49
C GLY A 32 2.98 -27.44 -21.70
N SER A 33 3.98 -26.56 -21.78
CA SER A 33 5.39 -26.91 -21.97
C SER A 33 6.21 -26.96 -20.68
N LEU A 34 5.63 -26.53 -19.55
CA LEU A 34 6.33 -26.44 -18.27
C LEU A 34 6.05 -27.68 -17.42
N SER A 35 7.11 -28.24 -16.83
CA SER A 35 6.93 -29.15 -15.71
C SER A 35 6.38 -28.40 -14.49
N ARG A 36 5.84 -29.14 -13.51
CA ARG A 36 5.38 -28.53 -12.26
C ARG A 36 6.51 -27.80 -11.52
N SER A 37 7.71 -28.37 -11.48
CA SER A 37 8.84 -27.72 -10.79
C SER A 37 9.29 -26.44 -11.48
N GLN A 38 9.30 -26.42 -12.82
CA GLN A 38 9.62 -25.20 -13.59
C GLN A 38 8.54 -24.13 -13.41
N TRP A 39 7.28 -24.54 -13.36
CA TRP A 39 6.18 -23.63 -13.08
C TRP A 39 6.30 -22.98 -11.70
N ASP A 40 6.55 -23.79 -10.68
CA ASP A 40 6.65 -23.34 -9.29
C ASP A 40 7.88 -22.43 -9.12
N GLU A 41 9.02 -22.76 -9.74
CA GLU A 41 10.19 -21.88 -9.71
C GLU A 41 9.90 -20.50 -10.36
N LEU A 42 9.23 -20.47 -11.52
CA LEU A 42 8.87 -19.21 -12.16
C LEU A 42 7.84 -18.42 -11.35
N ASP A 43 6.93 -19.09 -10.61
CA ASP A 43 6.02 -18.45 -9.65
C ASP A 43 6.80 -17.69 -8.57
N GLU A 44 7.77 -18.38 -7.97
CA GLU A 44 8.61 -17.81 -6.91
C GLU A 44 9.42 -16.61 -7.41
N ARG A 45 9.91 -16.66 -8.66
CA ARG A 45 10.61 -15.51 -9.28
C ARG A 45 9.67 -14.35 -9.54
N GLU A 46 8.45 -14.59 -10.03
CA GLU A 46 7.42 -13.55 -10.20
C GLU A 46 7.12 -12.86 -8.85
N ILE A 47 6.87 -13.65 -7.80
CA ILE A 47 6.60 -13.13 -6.45
C ILE A 47 7.80 -12.30 -5.95
N THR A 48 9.02 -12.77 -6.19
CA THR A 48 10.24 -12.03 -5.82
C THR A 48 10.33 -10.68 -6.53
N LEU A 49 10.00 -10.62 -7.83
CA LEU A 49 9.97 -9.37 -8.60
C LEU A 49 8.90 -8.41 -8.08
N LEU A 50 7.71 -8.90 -7.74
CA LEU A 50 6.63 -8.08 -7.14
C LEU A 50 7.01 -7.53 -5.76
N ASN A 51 7.65 -8.34 -4.93
CA ASN A 51 8.17 -7.90 -3.62
C ASN A 51 9.29 -6.87 -3.77
N THR A 52 10.14 -7.02 -4.80
CA THR A 52 11.19 -6.07 -5.13
C THR A 52 10.59 -4.73 -5.56
N ALA A 53 9.61 -4.73 -6.48
CA ALA A 53 8.87 -3.53 -6.87
C ALA A 53 8.23 -2.83 -5.66
N SER A 54 7.59 -3.60 -4.77
CA SER A 54 6.99 -3.08 -3.53
C SER A 54 8.00 -2.40 -2.60
N SER A 55 9.20 -2.98 -2.50
CA SER A 55 10.31 -2.42 -1.72
C SER A 55 10.83 -1.12 -2.33
N LEU A 56 10.90 -1.03 -3.67
CA LEU A 56 11.31 0.16 -4.40
C LEU A 56 10.31 1.31 -4.21
N TYR A 57 9.01 1.06 -4.30
CA TYR A 57 7.98 2.06 -3.97
C TYR A 57 8.09 2.54 -2.53
N THR A 58 8.29 1.62 -1.59
CA THR A 58 8.49 1.96 -0.18
C THR A 58 9.74 2.84 0.01
N GLY A 59 10.82 2.54 -0.71
CA GLY A 59 12.03 3.36 -0.74
C GLY A 59 11.78 4.76 -1.30
N ALA A 60 11.05 4.87 -2.42
CA ALA A 60 10.68 6.14 -3.02
C ALA A 60 9.86 7.01 -2.06
N ILE A 61 8.86 6.43 -1.40
CA ILE A 61 8.07 7.09 -0.35
C ILE A 61 8.98 7.56 0.79
N GLY A 62 9.91 6.71 1.25
CA GLY A 62 10.87 7.07 2.29
C GLY A 62 11.79 8.25 1.90
N LEU A 63 12.17 8.34 0.63
CA LEU A 63 12.96 9.46 0.11
C LEU A 63 12.14 10.77 0.08
N ILE A 64 10.90 10.71 -0.43
CA ILE A 64 9.98 11.87 -0.43
C ILE A 64 9.73 12.37 0.99
N LEU A 65 9.50 11.45 1.93
CA LEU A 65 9.16 11.80 3.30
C LEU A 65 10.36 12.30 4.13
N ARG A 66 11.60 11.92 3.77
CA ARG A 66 12.80 12.51 4.40
C ARG A 66 12.91 14.00 4.17
N ASP A 67 12.42 14.49 3.04
CA ASP A 67 12.39 15.91 2.73
C ASP A 67 11.24 16.64 3.48
N SER A 68 10.34 15.90 4.15
CA SER A 68 9.29 16.44 5.01
C SER A 68 9.09 15.61 6.30
N GLN A 69 9.98 15.75 7.29
CA GLN A 69 9.94 14.97 8.55
C GLN A 69 8.57 14.99 9.28
N ALA A 70 7.81 16.07 9.19
CA ALA A 70 6.49 16.19 9.81
C ALA A 70 5.42 15.28 9.17
N SER A 71 5.61 14.85 7.92
CA SER A 71 4.61 14.10 7.16
C SER A 71 4.61 12.61 7.49
N LEU A 72 5.79 12.00 7.71
CA LEU A 72 5.88 10.54 7.98
C LEU A 72 5.27 10.15 9.32
N ALA A 73 5.54 10.91 10.39
CA ALA A 73 5.01 10.62 11.71
C ALA A 73 3.48 10.66 11.71
N ARG A 74 2.89 11.64 11.00
CA ARG A 74 1.44 11.74 10.86
C ARG A 74 0.86 10.55 10.10
N LEU A 75 1.46 10.18 8.95
CA LEU A 75 1.05 9.01 8.18
C LEU A 75 1.03 7.73 9.02
N GLN A 76 2.11 7.46 9.76
CA GLN A 76 2.21 6.29 10.63
C GLN A 76 1.15 6.31 11.74
N SER A 77 0.95 7.47 12.37
CA SER A 77 -0.05 7.61 13.43
C SER A 77 -1.48 7.37 12.94
N SER A 78 -1.84 7.85 11.74
CA SER A 78 -3.18 7.65 11.18
C SER A 78 -3.45 6.18 10.85
N VAL A 79 -2.44 5.44 10.35
CA VAL A 79 -2.57 3.99 10.10
C VAL A 79 -2.67 3.19 11.39
N GLU A 80 -1.84 3.48 12.40
CA GLU A 80 -1.92 2.79 13.70
C GLU A 80 -3.25 3.08 14.41
N ASN A 81 -3.78 4.31 14.31
CA ASN A 81 -5.11 4.64 14.83
C ASN A 81 -6.23 3.88 14.09
N ALA A 82 -6.17 3.78 12.76
CA ALA A 82 -7.12 2.98 12.00
C ALA A 82 -7.09 1.51 12.42
N LYS A 83 -5.89 0.94 12.58
CA LYS A 83 -5.67 -0.44 13.00
C LYS A 83 -6.20 -0.73 14.42
N SER A 84 -6.00 0.18 15.37
CA SER A 84 -6.57 0.04 16.71
C SER A 84 -8.10 0.11 16.68
N THR A 85 -8.64 0.97 15.83
CA THR A 85 -10.08 1.20 15.67
C THR A 85 -10.85 0.01 15.09
N ILE A 86 -10.19 -0.84 14.28
CA ILE A 86 -10.82 -2.07 13.73
C ILE A 86 -11.46 -2.93 14.83
N LYS A 87 -10.87 -2.95 16.04
CA LYS A 87 -11.39 -3.71 17.18
C LYS A 87 -12.73 -3.20 17.72
N HIS A 88 -13.12 -1.98 17.36
CA HIS A 88 -14.33 -1.31 17.80
C HIS A 88 -15.43 -1.28 16.73
N ILE A 89 -15.21 -1.92 15.58
CA ILE A 89 -16.21 -2.01 14.51
C ILE A 89 -17.39 -2.86 14.99
N ALA A 90 -18.58 -2.27 14.96
CA ALA A 90 -19.84 -2.94 15.29
C ALA A 90 -20.70 -3.22 14.05
N LYS A 91 -20.50 -2.47 12.95
CA LYS A 91 -21.39 -2.49 11.78
C LYS A 91 -20.59 -2.68 10.48
N PHE A 92 -21.14 -3.43 9.52
CA PHE A 92 -20.50 -3.65 8.21
C PHE A 92 -20.17 -2.33 7.49
N LYS A 93 -21.06 -1.34 7.55
CA LYS A 93 -20.82 -0.01 6.96
C LYS A 93 -19.54 0.65 7.50
N GLN A 94 -19.26 0.51 8.79
CA GLN A 94 -18.03 1.04 9.40
C GLN A 94 -16.78 0.37 8.85
N ALA A 95 -16.82 -0.96 8.69
CA ALA A 95 -15.72 -1.71 8.08
C ALA A 95 -15.50 -1.26 6.62
N LEU A 96 -16.57 -1.06 5.86
CA LEU A 96 -16.50 -0.62 4.47
C LEU A 96 -15.96 0.81 4.34
N ASP A 97 -16.45 1.73 5.17
CA ASP A 97 -16.01 3.14 5.17
C ASP A 97 -14.52 3.24 5.56
N LEU A 98 -14.08 2.52 6.61
CA LEU A 98 -12.68 2.48 7.04
C LEU A 98 -11.77 1.84 5.98
N ALA A 99 -12.19 0.72 5.38
CA ALA A 99 -11.43 0.07 4.31
C ALA A 99 -11.28 0.98 3.08
N SER A 100 -12.33 1.70 2.71
CA SER A 100 -12.30 2.65 1.59
C SER A 100 -11.33 3.80 1.86
N ALA A 101 -11.33 4.34 3.09
CA ALA A 101 -10.38 5.38 3.49
C ALA A 101 -8.93 4.89 3.51
N LEU A 102 -8.69 3.65 3.96
CA LEU A 102 -7.36 3.01 3.90
C LEU A 102 -6.87 2.82 2.46
N VAL A 103 -7.76 2.42 1.54
CA VAL A 103 -7.43 2.28 0.11
C VAL A 103 -7.10 3.65 -0.51
N LEU A 104 -7.89 4.68 -0.20
CA LEU A 104 -7.60 6.06 -0.66
C LEU A 104 -6.25 6.56 -0.13
N PHE A 105 -5.98 6.34 1.15
CA PHE A 105 -4.71 6.68 1.79
C PHE A 105 -3.53 5.94 1.16
N ALA A 106 -3.65 4.62 0.97
CA ALA A 106 -2.63 3.83 0.30
C ALA A 106 -2.39 4.30 -1.14
N GLY A 107 -3.45 4.67 -1.86
CA GLY A 107 -3.34 5.24 -3.21
C GLY A 107 -2.63 6.59 -3.24
N ALA A 108 -2.94 7.49 -2.30
CA ALA A 108 -2.27 8.80 -2.21
C ALA A 108 -0.78 8.66 -1.88
N VAL A 109 -0.43 7.72 -0.98
CA VAL A 109 0.96 7.45 -0.59
C VAL A 109 1.72 6.77 -1.73
N THR A 110 1.15 5.74 -2.35
CA THR A 110 1.84 4.98 -3.42
C THR A 110 1.93 5.75 -4.74
N SER A 111 1.02 6.67 -5.04
CA SER A 111 1.11 7.52 -6.24
C SER A 111 2.13 8.66 -6.11
N GLY A 112 2.74 8.87 -4.93
CA GLY A 112 3.57 10.04 -4.69
C GLY A 112 2.79 11.36 -4.74
N ASN A 113 1.45 11.32 -4.74
CA ASN A 113 0.59 12.51 -4.78
C ASN A 113 0.61 13.23 -3.43
N ALA A 114 1.67 14.00 -3.19
CA ALA A 114 1.87 14.77 -1.97
C ALA A 114 0.69 15.72 -1.66
N ALA A 115 0.00 16.24 -2.68
CA ALA A 115 -1.18 17.09 -2.49
C ALA A 115 -2.42 16.32 -2.02
N GLY A 116 -2.54 15.03 -2.39
CA GLY A 116 -3.64 14.15 -1.99
C GLY A 116 -3.48 13.54 -0.60
N ILE A 117 -2.25 13.47 -0.09
CA ILE A 117 -1.94 12.87 1.22
C ILE A 117 -2.72 13.52 2.38
N PRO A 118 -2.76 14.86 2.54
CA PRO A 118 -3.50 15.49 3.64
C PRO A 118 -4.99 15.16 3.63
N ALA A 119 -5.63 15.16 2.46
CA ALA A 119 -7.05 14.82 2.33
C ALA A 119 -7.31 13.34 2.67
N ALA A 120 -6.41 12.45 2.24
CA ALA A 120 -6.54 11.03 2.55
C ALA A 120 -6.30 10.72 4.04
N ILE A 121 -5.39 11.46 4.70
CA ILE A 121 -5.21 11.42 6.16
C ILE A 121 -6.52 11.79 6.86
N VAL A 122 -7.13 12.92 6.49
CA VAL A 122 -8.38 13.40 7.11
C VAL A 122 -9.50 12.38 6.93
N ALA A 123 -9.69 11.84 5.72
CA ALA A 123 -10.71 10.83 5.47
C ALA A 123 -10.52 9.57 6.33
N LEU A 124 -9.27 9.15 6.56
CA LEU A 124 -8.94 8.01 7.42
C LEU A 124 -9.20 8.32 8.91
N GLU A 125 -8.83 9.51 9.36
CA GLU A 125 -9.07 9.99 10.73
C GLU A 125 -10.58 10.09 11.01
N ASP A 126 -11.37 10.64 10.08
CA ASP A 126 -12.83 10.76 10.20
C ASP A 126 -13.51 9.39 10.29
N ALA A 127 -13.14 8.45 9.42
CA ALA A 127 -13.67 7.10 9.44
C ALA A 127 -13.36 6.38 10.77
N ALA A 128 -12.15 6.55 11.30
CA ALA A 128 -11.76 5.99 12.59
C ALA A 128 -12.55 6.63 13.75
N SER A 129 -12.66 7.96 13.78
CA SER A 129 -13.42 8.68 14.80
C SER A 129 -14.90 8.31 14.82
N ALA A 130 -15.52 8.12 13.67
CA ALA A 130 -16.93 7.70 13.58
C ALA A 130 -17.18 6.34 14.27
N ILE A 131 -16.22 5.42 14.20
CA ILE A 131 -16.31 4.11 14.86
C ILE A 131 -16.21 4.27 16.38
N VAL A 132 -15.20 4.97 16.87
CA VAL A 132 -14.98 5.18 18.30
C VAL A 132 -16.15 5.91 18.95
N ASN A 133 -16.68 6.95 18.30
CA ASN A 133 -17.81 7.73 18.81
C ASN A 133 -19.10 6.91 18.89
N SER A 134 -19.30 5.96 17.96
CA SER A 134 -20.46 5.07 17.99
C SER A 134 -20.39 4.01 19.11
N ALA A 135 -19.19 3.60 19.52
CA ALA A 135 -18.99 2.64 20.60
C ALA A 135 -19.29 3.26 21.98
N GLY A 136 -19.07 4.57 22.14
CA GLY A 136 -19.37 5.31 23.38
C GLY A 136 -20.86 5.59 23.61
N SER A 137 -21.69 5.61 22.56
CA SER A 137 -23.13 5.93 22.66
C SER A 137 -24.03 4.75 23.08
N GLU A 138 -23.52 3.52 23.08
CA GLU A 138 -24.30 2.32 23.49
C GLU A 138 -24.09 1.95 24.98
N SER A 139 -23.33 2.75 25.73
CA SER A 139 -23.03 2.54 27.16
C SER A 139 -23.60 3.62 28.10
N SER A 140 -24.58 4.40 27.64
CA SER A 140 -25.32 5.40 28.44
C SER A 140 -26.81 5.09 28.51
#